data_AF-A0A2S7PT29-F1
#
_entry.id   AF-A0A2S7PT29-F1
#
_cell.length_a   1.000
_cell.length_b   1.000
_cell.length_c   1.000
_cell.angle_alpha   90.00
_cell.angle_beta   90.00
_cell.angle_gamma   90.00
#
_symmetry.space_group_name_H-M   'P 1'
#
loop_
_entity.id
_entity.type
_entity.pdbx_description
1 polymer ?
#
loop_
_entity_poly.entity_id
_entity_poly.type
_entity_poly.pdbx_seq_one_letter_code
_entity_poly.pdbx_strand_id
1 'polypeptide(L)'
;MSDQDGPKYVIDRILGGTASYDDIVGPGAPESSTPRERVWPAIPLEYCPPSPEIENAVKEVGYILEYLGRVLTPTPLPDDDLQLLSDYLLSLETRDDLTVHVLRQTEAKSKISVVSRIRLNDDTRYNFKSRATALEKHWSSIESFTSKSTPKEMLADRPVAPISIELPDDKPAGWKLDLGETRAAEAQRRLELNNIWKNRCIKYWTTVKPPRTIGWAPLSGDAWKKVPRADLENGDLFFTPYFIPIWESFGLASMDASFWTDPSNTPEEEDEYRKHMSERSELTTLSLAMRDARKEHAKSLGFHGVF
;
A
#
# COMPACT_ATOMS: atom_id res chain seq x y z
N MET A 1 -32.63 -13.02 -33.91
CA MET A 1 -32.25 -14.20 -33.10
C MET A 1 -31.49 -13.66 -31.91
N SER A 2 -31.95 -14.06 -30.72
CA SER A 2 -31.57 -13.53 -29.41
C SER A 2 -30.11 -13.79 -29.11
N ASP A 3 -29.34 -12.72 -28.92
CA ASP A 3 -28.01 -12.79 -28.31
C ASP A 3 -28.11 -12.20 -26.91
N GLN A 4 -27.49 -12.90 -25.96
CA GLN A 4 -27.25 -12.53 -24.56
C GLN A 4 -28.39 -12.74 -23.56
N ASP A 5 -28.55 -14.00 -23.12
CA ASP A 5 -29.12 -14.29 -21.80
C ASP A 5 -28.18 -15.26 -21.05
N GLY A 6 -26.92 -14.84 -20.94
CA GLY A 6 -25.97 -15.44 -20.01
C GLY A 6 -26.10 -14.78 -18.64
N PRO A 7 -25.96 -15.52 -17.53
CA PRO A 7 -26.06 -14.94 -16.18
C PRO A 7 -25.04 -13.81 -16.02
N LYS A 8 -25.53 -12.60 -15.74
CA LYS A 8 -24.71 -11.40 -15.49
C LYS A 8 -24.09 -11.51 -14.09
N TYR A 9 -22.87 -12.04 -14.01
CA TYR A 9 -22.21 -12.32 -12.75
C TYR A 9 -21.91 -11.05 -11.93
N VAL A 10 -22.20 -11.09 -10.63
CA VAL A 10 -21.64 -10.20 -9.61
C VAL A 10 -20.56 -11.01 -8.89
N ILE A 11 -19.31 -10.54 -8.93
CA ILE A 11 -18.21 -11.18 -8.19
C ILE A 11 -18.42 -10.88 -6.71
N ASP A 12 -18.94 -11.86 -5.97
CA ASP A 12 -18.88 -11.86 -4.52
C ASP A 12 -17.82 -12.87 -4.05
N ARG A 13 -16.90 -12.37 -3.24
CA ARG A 13 -15.71 -13.02 -2.65
C ARG A 13 -14.53 -13.26 -3.59
N ILE A 14 -13.42 -12.63 -3.20
CA ILE A 14 -12.03 -12.82 -3.68
C ILE A 14 -11.57 -14.31 -3.61
N LEU A 15 -12.37 -15.24 -3.06
CA LEU A 15 -12.03 -16.65 -2.86
C LEU A 15 -13.05 -17.64 -3.48
N GLY A 16 -13.59 -17.34 -4.66
CA GLY A 16 -14.08 -18.39 -5.58
C GLY A 16 -15.46 -18.99 -5.29
N GLY A 17 -16.46 -18.18 -4.93
CA GLY A 17 -17.86 -18.59 -4.98
C GLY A 17 -18.59 -17.93 -6.16
N THR A 18 -19.35 -18.69 -6.94
CA THR A 18 -20.34 -18.15 -7.88
C THR A 18 -21.68 -18.01 -7.16
N ALA A 19 -22.11 -16.78 -6.90
CA ALA A 19 -23.48 -16.48 -6.45
C ALA A 19 -24.25 -15.85 -7.62
N SER A 20 -25.51 -16.26 -7.83
CA SER A 20 -26.35 -15.65 -8.85
C SER A 20 -26.75 -14.23 -8.42
N TYR A 21 -26.87 -13.31 -9.38
CA TYR A 21 -27.34 -11.94 -9.16
C TYR A 21 -28.68 -11.92 -8.39
N ASP A 22 -29.61 -12.80 -8.79
CA ASP A 22 -30.94 -12.88 -8.19
C ASP A 22 -30.89 -13.43 -6.74
N ASP A 23 -29.87 -14.21 -6.37
CA ASP A 23 -29.67 -14.72 -5.01
C ASP A 23 -29.23 -13.63 -4.04
N ILE A 24 -28.54 -12.60 -4.54
CA ILE A 24 -27.97 -11.50 -3.73
C ILE A 24 -28.97 -10.35 -3.58
N VAL A 25 -29.64 -9.97 -4.67
CA VAL A 25 -30.48 -8.76 -4.74
C VAL A 25 -31.92 -9.04 -4.27
N GLY A 26 -32.45 -10.22 -4.61
CA GLY A 26 -33.87 -10.56 -4.38
C GLY A 26 -34.85 -9.66 -5.13
N PRO A 27 -36.17 -9.94 -5.07
CA PRO A 27 -37.20 -9.29 -5.91
C PRO A 27 -37.58 -7.84 -5.49
N GLY A 28 -36.70 -7.12 -4.78
CA GLY A 28 -37.03 -5.84 -4.13
C GLY A 28 -36.29 -4.60 -4.64
N ALA A 29 -35.40 -4.71 -5.63
CA ALA A 29 -34.65 -3.57 -6.15
C ALA A 29 -35.51 -2.68 -7.07
N PRO A 30 -35.40 -1.34 -6.98
CA PRO A 30 -36.09 -0.43 -7.90
C PRO A 30 -35.67 -0.67 -9.36
N GLU A 31 -36.60 -0.56 -10.32
CA GLU A 31 -36.28 -0.82 -11.73
C GLU A 31 -35.59 0.34 -12.44
N SER A 32 -35.78 1.58 -11.98
CA SER A 32 -35.31 2.77 -12.69
C SER A 32 -34.29 3.58 -11.91
N SER A 33 -33.28 4.09 -12.63
CA SER A 33 -32.32 5.06 -12.13
C SER A 33 -32.62 6.47 -12.66
N THR A 34 -32.38 7.47 -11.81
CA THR A 34 -32.42 8.88 -12.21
C THR A 34 -31.05 9.29 -12.78
N PRO A 35 -30.98 10.08 -13.87
CA PRO A 35 -29.73 10.62 -14.37
C PRO A 35 -29.05 11.47 -13.29
N ARG A 36 -27.79 11.15 -12.96
CA ARG A 36 -26.97 11.92 -12.03
C ARG A 36 -25.82 12.58 -12.76
N GLU A 37 -25.49 13.80 -12.34
CA GLU A 37 -24.33 14.54 -12.83
C GLU A 37 -23.06 13.74 -12.48
N ARG A 38 -22.23 13.46 -13.49
CA ARG A 38 -21.02 12.66 -13.31
C ARG A 38 -19.96 13.46 -12.58
N VAL A 39 -20.04 13.48 -11.25
CA VAL A 39 -18.92 13.94 -10.41
C VAL A 39 -17.84 12.86 -10.47
N TRP A 40 -16.67 13.25 -10.99
CA TRP A 40 -15.49 12.40 -11.02
C TRP A 40 -15.21 11.88 -9.60
N PRO A 41 -15.15 10.56 -9.38
CA PRO A 41 -14.79 10.02 -8.07
C PRO A 41 -13.43 10.55 -7.60
N ALA A 42 -13.34 10.92 -6.32
CA ALA A 42 -12.10 11.43 -5.73
C ALA A 42 -10.97 10.40 -5.84
N ILE A 43 -9.79 10.86 -6.28
CA ILE A 43 -8.57 10.06 -6.32
C ILE A 43 -8.30 9.54 -4.89
N PRO A 44 -7.99 8.24 -4.71
CA PRO A 44 -7.66 7.69 -3.39
C PRO A 44 -6.58 8.50 -2.68
N LEU A 45 -6.78 8.78 -1.40
CA LEU A 45 -5.86 9.60 -0.61
C LEU A 45 -4.44 9.01 -0.60
N GLU A 46 -4.31 7.68 -0.58
CA GLU A 46 -3.03 6.96 -0.67
C GLU A 46 -2.28 7.18 -2.00
N TYR A 47 -2.95 7.67 -3.05
CA TYR A 47 -2.34 7.93 -4.36
C TYR A 47 -1.73 9.34 -4.42
N CYS A 48 -2.14 10.21 -3.51
CA CYS A 48 -1.60 11.54 -3.34
C CYS A 48 -0.26 11.52 -2.59
N PRO A 49 0.59 12.55 -2.75
CA PRO A 49 1.66 12.80 -1.79
C PRO A 49 1.11 12.87 -0.36
N PRO A 50 1.88 12.43 0.64
CA PRO A 50 1.47 12.54 2.03
C PRO A 50 1.31 14.01 2.44
N SER A 51 0.37 14.28 3.35
CA SER A 51 0.25 15.62 3.93
C SER A 51 1.40 15.92 4.91
N PRO A 52 1.69 17.19 5.21
CA PRO A 52 2.79 17.57 6.10
C PRO A 52 2.72 16.89 7.49
N GLU A 53 1.52 16.58 7.96
CA GLU A 53 1.28 15.98 9.28
C GLU A 53 1.80 14.53 9.37
N ILE A 54 1.79 13.80 8.25
CA ILE A 54 2.17 12.38 8.19
C ILE A 54 3.44 12.13 7.36
N GLU A 55 3.98 13.16 6.70
CA GLU A 55 5.10 13.08 5.77
C GLU A 55 6.33 12.42 6.40
N ASN A 56 6.69 12.82 7.63
CA ASN A 56 7.83 12.24 8.34
C ASN A 56 7.62 10.77 8.67
N ALA A 57 6.41 10.37 9.07
CA ALA A 57 6.09 8.97 9.33
C ALA A 57 6.17 8.14 8.04
N VAL A 58 5.62 8.63 6.93
CA VAL A 58 5.72 7.96 5.62
C VAL A 58 7.17 7.80 5.17
N LYS A 59 7.98 8.86 5.32
CA LYS A 59 9.41 8.87 5.01
C LYS A 59 10.18 7.79 5.78
N GLU A 60 10.09 7.83 7.10
CA GLU A 60 10.87 6.96 7.97
C GLU A 60 10.39 5.50 7.87
N VAL A 61 9.08 5.25 7.96
CA VAL A 61 8.51 3.91 7.88
C VAL A 61 8.78 3.29 6.51
N GLY A 62 8.62 4.07 5.44
CA GLY A 62 8.92 3.65 4.08
C GLY A 62 10.37 3.20 3.93
N TYR A 63 11.31 3.99 4.45
CA TYR A 63 12.74 3.67 4.45
C TYR A 63 13.04 2.39 5.23
N ILE A 64 12.56 2.31 6.48
CA ILE A 64 12.83 1.19 7.39
C ILE A 64 12.35 -0.13 6.77
N LEU A 65 11.11 -0.17 6.27
CA LEU A 65 10.53 -1.38 5.69
C LEU A 65 11.28 -1.84 4.43
N GLU A 66 11.69 -0.90 3.58
CA GLU A 66 12.46 -1.22 2.39
C GLU A 66 13.86 -1.73 2.73
N TYR A 67 14.52 -1.10 3.71
CA TYR A 67 15.83 -1.52 4.19
C TYR A 67 15.78 -2.92 4.82
N LEU A 68 14.82 -3.18 5.69
CA LEU A 68 14.60 -4.50 6.30
C LEU A 68 14.38 -5.57 5.24
N GLY A 69 13.47 -5.33 4.28
CA GLY A 69 13.22 -6.28 3.21
C GLY A 69 14.44 -6.54 2.32
N ARG A 70 15.35 -5.57 2.19
CA ARG A 70 16.58 -5.68 1.40
C ARG A 70 17.68 -6.45 2.11
N VAL A 71 17.90 -6.18 3.39
CA VAL A 71 19.10 -6.62 4.14
C VAL A 71 18.85 -7.89 4.94
N LEU A 72 17.65 -8.09 5.48
CA LEU A 72 17.33 -9.35 6.16
C LEU A 72 17.34 -10.50 5.17
N THR A 73 18.13 -11.53 5.47
CA THR A 73 18.34 -12.72 4.63
C THR A 73 18.43 -13.94 5.53
N PRO A 74 17.92 -15.13 5.12
CA PRO A 74 17.90 -16.35 5.93
C PRO A 74 19.19 -16.67 6.70
N THR A 75 20.35 -16.41 6.09
CA THR A 75 21.63 -16.44 6.80
C THR A 75 22.16 -15.02 6.94
N PRO A 76 22.25 -14.48 8.17
CA PRO A 76 22.99 -13.25 8.44
C PRO A 76 24.45 -13.37 8.00
N LEU A 77 24.99 -12.32 7.42
CA LEU A 77 26.42 -12.19 7.13
C LEU A 77 27.17 -11.65 8.35
N PRO A 78 28.48 -11.91 8.50
CA PRO A 78 29.27 -11.44 9.64
C PRO A 78 29.26 -9.92 9.86
N ASP A 79 29.14 -9.15 8.76
CA ASP A 79 29.10 -7.68 8.79
C ASP A 79 27.69 -7.10 8.96
N ASP A 80 26.66 -7.95 9.11
CA ASP A 80 25.30 -7.48 9.31
C ASP A 80 25.11 -6.95 10.73
N ASP A 81 24.69 -5.69 10.81
CA ASP A 81 24.29 -5.08 12.08
C ASP A 81 22.87 -5.54 12.47
N LEU A 82 22.78 -6.75 13.02
CA LEU A 82 21.52 -7.33 13.48
C LEU A 82 20.87 -6.52 14.61
N GLN A 83 21.66 -5.78 15.39
CA GLN A 83 21.12 -4.89 16.42
C GLN A 83 20.35 -3.74 15.77
N LEU A 84 20.93 -3.09 14.75
CA LEU A 84 20.26 -2.05 13.98
C LEU A 84 18.99 -2.58 13.29
N LEU A 85 19.02 -3.79 12.73
CA LEU A 85 17.81 -4.40 12.14
C LEU A 85 16.72 -4.64 13.20
N SER A 86 17.11 -5.05 14.41
CA SER A 86 16.19 -5.22 15.54
C SER A 86 15.60 -3.88 15.99
N ASP A 87 16.42 -2.83 16.00
CA ASP A 87 16.03 -1.47 16.32
C ASP A 87 15.08 -0.87 15.27
N TYR A 88 15.27 -1.21 14.00
CA TYR A 88 14.32 -0.88 12.94
C TYR A 88 12.94 -1.48 13.19
N LEU A 89 12.85 -2.78 13.52
CA LEU A 89 11.57 -3.40 13.88
C LEU A 89 10.99 -2.75 15.15
N LEU A 90 11.82 -2.44 16.14
CA LEU A 90 11.35 -1.86 17.41
C LEU A 90 10.74 -0.48 17.19
N SER A 91 11.33 0.31 16.29
CA SER A 91 10.78 1.60 15.87
C SER A 91 9.38 1.39 15.27
N LEU A 92 9.21 0.43 14.35
CA LEU A 92 7.89 0.14 13.76
C LEU A 92 6.85 -0.36 14.76
N GLU A 93 7.28 -1.06 15.80
CA GLU A 93 6.40 -1.61 16.85
C GLU A 93 5.87 -0.54 17.80
N THR A 94 6.68 0.47 18.08
CA THR A 94 6.46 1.39 19.21
C THR A 94 5.94 2.76 18.82
N ARG A 95 6.04 3.11 17.53
CA ARG A 95 5.56 4.37 16.96
C ARG A 95 4.09 4.64 17.22
N ASP A 96 3.82 5.83 17.75
CA ASP A 96 2.50 6.38 18.04
C ASP A 96 1.99 7.35 16.95
N ASP A 97 2.80 7.61 15.93
CA ASP A 97 2.50 8.50 14.80
C ASP A 97 2.02 7.75 13.55
N LEU A 98 1.86 6.43 13.64
CA LEU A 98 1.34 5.64 12.53
C LEU A 98 -0.16 5.84 12.40
N THR A 99 -0.62 6.24 11.22
CA THR A 99 -2.04 6.28 10.87
C THR A 99 -2.35 5.21 9.84
N VAL A 100 -3.63 4.91 9.59
CA VAL A 100 -4.01 3.99 8.50
C VAL A 100 -3.54 4.53 7.16
N HIS A 101 -3.54 5.86 7.00
CA HIS A 101 -3.00 6.50 5.81
C HIS A 101 -1.50 6.25 5.67
N VAL A 102 -0.69 6.40 6.73
CA VAL A 102 0.75 6.07 6.70
C VAL A 102 0.97 4.62 6.26
N LEU A 103 0.25 3.68 6.88
CA LEU A 103 0.39 2.25 6.57
C LEU A 103 0.09 1.92 5.10
N ARG A 104 -0.93 2.57 4.50
CA ARG A 104 -1.26 2.41 3.09
C ARG A 104 -0.24 3.06 2.17
N GLN A 105 0.17 4.29 2.47
CA GLN A 105 1.18 5.05 1.71
C GLN A 105 2.50 4.29 1.58
N THR A 106 2.91 3.60 2.64
CA THR A 106 4.19 2.86 2.67
C THR A 106 4.05 1.39 2.23
N GLU A 107 2.84 0.94 1.90
CA GLU A 107 2.51 -0.48 1.66
C GLU A 107 2.98 -1.38 2.82
N ALA A 108 2.79 -0.89 4.05
CA ALA A 108 3.44 -1.42 5.24
C ALA A 108 3.21 -2.92 5.42
N LYS A 109 1.95 -3.34 5.27
CA LYS A 109 1.52 -4.74 5.35
C LYS A 109 2.24 -5.65 4.35
N SER A 110 2.29 -5.25 3.08
CA SER A 110 2.92 -6.07 2.03
C SER A 110 4.41 -6.21 2.29
N LYS A 111 5.08 -5.12 2.65
CA LYS A 111 6.53 -5.12 2.93
C LYS A 111 6.88 -5.92 4.19
N ILE A 112 6.13 -5.76 5.29
CA ILE A 112 6.37 -6.54 6.51
C ILE A 112 6.02 -8.03 6.32
N SER A 113 5.04 -8.37 5.46
CA SER A 113 4.75 -9.77 5.09
C SER A 113 5.92 -10.43 4.36
N VAL A 114 6.68 -9.66 3.56
CA VAL A 114 7.93 -10.18 2.97
C VAL A 114 8.95 -10.46 4.07
N VAL A 115 9.11 -9.55 5.02
CA VAL A 115 10.03 -9.72 6.16
C VAL A 115 9.63 -10.91 7.04
N SER A 116 8.34 -11.11 7.34
CA SER A 116 7.83 -12.20 8.17
C SER A 116 8.04 -13.59 7.55
N ARG A 117 8.24 -13.68 6.24
CA ARG A 117 8.52 -14.94 5.53
C ARG A 117 9.99 -15.32 5.56
N ILE A 118 10.89 -14.40 5.91
CA ILE A 118 12.32 -14.66 6.01
C ILE A 118 12.56 -15.57 7.22
N ARG A 119 13.20 -16.71 6.99
CA ARG A 119 13.54 -17.68 8.04
C ARG A 119 15.01 -17.51 8.40
N LEU A 120 15.30 -16.70 9.40
CA LEU A 120 16.65 -16.55 9.91
C LEU A 120 17.10 -17.83 10.62
N ASN A 121 18.32 -18.29 10.32
CA ASN A 121 18.91 -19.48 10.93
C ASN A 121 19.15 -19.31 12.44
N ASP A 122 19.39 -18.08 12.90
CA ASP A 122 19.50 -17.72 14.32
C ASP A 122 18.55 -16.57 14.67
N ASP A 123 17.25 -16.84 14.59
CA ASP A 123 16.21 -15.88 14.96
C ASP A 123 16.03 -15.73 16.48
N THR A 124 16.80 -16.47 17.30
CA THR A 124 16.49 -16.64 18.73
C THR A 124 16.74 -15.38 19.57
N ARG A 125 17.78 -14.62 19.23
CA ARG A 125 18.18 -13.43 20.00
C ARG A 125 17.22 -12.25 19.83
N TYR A 126 16.81 -11.98 18.60
CA TYR A 126 16.05 -10.77 18.25
C TYR A 126 14.61 -11.05 17.81
N ASN A 127 14.26 -12.32 17.58
CA ASN A 127 12.91 -12.79 17.25
C ASN A 127 12.29 -12.07 16.05
N PHE A 128 13.07 -11.76 15.01
CA PHE A 128 12.67 -10.99 13.83
C PHE A 128 11.42 -11.55 13.18
N LYS A 129 11.34 -12.88 12.99
CA LYS A 129 10.18 -13.50 12.34
C LYS A 129 8.93 -13.33 13.19
N SER A 130 9.01 -13.64 14.48
CA SER A 130 7.89 -13.54 15.40
C SER A 130 7.38 -12.10 15.50
N ARG A 131 8.30 -11.14 15.57
CA ARG A 131 8.03 -9.69 15.61
C ARG A 131 7.40 -9.18 14.33
N ALA A 132 7.96 -9.50 13.17
CA ALA A 132 7.39 -9.16 11.87
C ALA A 132 6.01 -9.79 11.66
N THR A 133 5.81 -11.04 12.10
CA THR A 133 4.49 -11.71 12.05
C THR A 133 3.47 -11.02 12.95
N ALA A 134 3.89 -10.60 14.15
CA ALA A 134 3.03 -9.88 15.08
C ALA A 134 2.63 -8.50 14.53
N LEU A 135 3.59 -7.75 13.95
CA LEU A 135 3.34 -6.50 13.23
C LEU A 135 2.39 -6.68 12.05
N GLU A 136 2.62 -7.68 11.20
CA GLU A 136 1.76 -8.00 10.05
C GLU A 136 0.32 -8.24 10.50
N LYS A 137 0.13 -9.05 11.56
CA LYS A 137 -1.17 -9.36 12.12
C LYS A 137 -1.83 -8.11 12.73
N HIS A 138 -1.06 -7.32 13.47
CA HIS A 138 -1.53 -6.09 14.10
C HIS A 138 -2.05 -5.12 13.03
N TRP A 139 -1.23 -4.73 12.07
CA TRP A 139 -1.60 -3.81 11.00
C TRP A 139 -2.74 -4.34 10.13
N SER A 140 -2.78 -5.65 9.86
CA SER A 140 -3.92 -6.28 9.16
C SER A 140 -5.24 -6.14 9.92
N SER A 141 -5.20 -6.26 11.25
CA SER A 141 -6.40 -6.09 12.08
C SER A 141 -6.92 -4.65 11.99
N ILE A 142 -6.02 -3.67 12.03
CA ILE A 142 -6.33 -2.23 11.95
C ILE A 142 -6.98 -1.87 10.61
N GLU A 143 -6.42 -2.36 9.50
CA GLU A 143 -7.01 -2.18 8.16
C GLU A 143 -8.43 -2.79 8.09
N SER A 144 -8.63 -3.96 8.71
CA SER A 144 -9.95 -4.62 8.71
C SER A 144 -10.99 -3.88 9.55
N PHE A 145 -10.62 -3.25 10.67
CA PHE A 145 -11.52 -2.47 11.52
C PHE A 145 -12.02 -1.20 10.82
N THR A 146 -11.14 -0.51 10.10
CA THR A 146 -11.51 0.69 9.33
C THR A 146 -12.42 0.41 8.13
N SER A 147 -12.58 -0.86 7.74
CA SER A 147 -13.48 -1.25 6.65
C SER A 147 -14.95 -1.44 7.07
N LYS A 148 -15.25 -1.55 8.38
CA LYS A 148 -16.55 -2.10 8.85
C LYS A 148 -17.52 -1.16 9.57
N SER A 149 -17.16 0.05 9.99
CA SER A 149 -18.07 0.81 10.89
C SER A 149 -17.90 2.32 11.01
N THR A 150 -17.05 2.99 10.23
CA THR A 150 -16.84 4.44 10.38
C THR A 150 -16.49 5.06 9.03
N PRO A 151 -16.95 6.30 8.71
CA PRO A 151 -16.54 6.99 7.50
C PRO A 151 -15.01 6.99 7.36
N LYS A 152 -14.50 6.41 6.27
CA LYS A 152 -13.05 6.16 6.06
C LYS A 152 -12.21 7.43 6.18
N GLU A 153 -12.77 8.57 5.79
CA GLU A 153 -12.12 9.88 5.84
C GLU A 153 -11.88 10.38 7.28
N MET A 154 -12.70 9.96 8.26
CA MET A 154 -12.53 10.38 9.66
C MET A 154 -11.53 9.52 10.46
N LEU A 155 -11.12 8.36 9.93
CA LEU A 155 -10.20 7.44 10.62
C LEU A 155 -8.83 7.32 9.94
N ALA A 156 -8.67 7.82 8.71
CA ALA A 156 -7.43 7.66 7.95
C ALA A 156 -6.22 8.27 8.68
N ASP A 157 -6.43 9.41 9.35
CA ASP A 157 -5.38 10.16 10.05
C ASP A 157 -5.40 9.97 11.57
N ARG A 158 -6.31 9.13 12.09
CA ARG A 158 -6.28 8.80 13.52
C ARG A 158 -5.04 7.94 13.80
N PRO A 159 -4.27 8.28 14.84
CA PRO A 159 -3.19 7.43 15.31
C PRO A 159 -3.68 6.04 15.62
N VAL A 160 -2.95 5.07 15.10
CA VAL A 160 -3.11 3.66 15.34
C VAL A 160 -2.34 3.30 16.60
N ALA A 161 -2.95 2.50 17.47
CA ALA A 161 -2.27 2.06 18.69
C ALA A 161 -0.98 1.27 18.32
N PRO A 162 0.16 1.54 18.98
CA PRO A 162 1.36 0.71 18.87
C PRO A 162 1.05 -0.76 19.23
N ILE A 163 1.94 -1.68 18.83
CA ILE A 163 1.80 -3.06 19.30
C ILE A 163 2.15 -3.11 20.79
N SER A 164 1.35 -3.84 21.58
CA SER A 164 1.61 -4.01 23.01
C SER A 164 2.80 -4.95 23.21
N ILE A 165 3.99 -4.38 23.38
CA ILE A 165 5.22 -5.11 23.68
C ILE A 165 5.85 -4.58 24.97
N GLU A 166 6.58 -5.44 25.68
CA GLU A 166 7.47 -4.99 26.75
C GLU A 166 8.64 -4.23 26.12
N LEU A 167 8.75 -2.95 26.46
CA LEU A 167 9.83 -2.10 26.00
C LEU A 167 11.11 -2.43 26.78
N PRO A 168 12.29 -2.40 26.12
CA PRO A 168 13.55 -2.35 26.84
C PRO A 168 13.60 -1.13 27.76
N ASP A 169 14.22 -1.28 28.95
CA ASP A 169 14.26 -0.24 30.00
C ASP A 169 14.84 1.10 29.52
N ASP A 170 15.68 1.09 28.49
CA ASP A 170 16.33 2.26 27.91
C ASP A 170 15.48 3.00 26.87
N LYS A 171 14.30 2.46 26.50
CA LYS A 171 13.47 3.01 25.41
C LYS A 171 12.11 3.52 25.92
N PRO A 172 11.75 4.79 25.65
CA PRO A 172 10.47 5.34 26.06
C PRO A 172 9.30 4.78 25.23
N ALA A 173 8.07 4.96 25.72
CA ALA A 173 6.88 4.75 24.90
C ALA A 173 6.89 5.69 23.69
N GLY A 174 6.42 5.22 22.53
CA GLY A 174 6.47 6.02 21.30
C GLY A 174 7.86 6.13 20.67
N TRP A 175 8.81 5.28 21.05
CA TRP A 175 10.19 5.39 20.60
C TRP A 175 10.33 5.34 19.07
N LYS A 176 11.21 6.20 18.54
CA LYS A 176 11.53 6.29 17.11
C LYS A 176 13.03 6.19 16.96
N LEU A 177 13.48 5.30 16.08
CA LEU A 177 14.88 5.23 15.73
C LEU A 177 15.30 6.50 14.99
N ASP A 178 16.36 7.15 15.48
CA ASP A 178 17.07 8.17 14.71
C ASP A 178 17.85 7.49 13.57
N LEU A 179 17.48 7.83 12.33
CA LEU A 179 18.11 7.27 11.15
C LEU A 179 19.57 7.73 10.99
N GLY A 180 19.94 8.85 11.61
CA GLY A 180 21.18 9.57 11.37
C GLY A 180 21.17 10.31 10.02
N GLU A 181 22.12 11.24 9.84
CA GLU A 181 22.14 12.18 8.70
C GLU A 181 22.08 11.46 7.33
N THR A 182 22.92 10.46 7.11
CA THR A 182 23.02 9.77 5.81
C THR A 182 21.72 9.07 5.43
N ARG A 183 21.12 8.31 6.35
CA ARG A 183 19.90 7.54 6.06
C ARG A 183 18.67 8.43 6.03
N ALA A 184 18.65 9.50 6.84
CA ALA A 184 17.62 10.52 6.76
C ALA A 184 17.64 11.24 5.40
N ALA A 185 18.82 11.57 4.86
CA ALA A 185 18.96 12.16 3.53
C ALA A 185 18.51 11.19 2.42
N GLU A 186 18.87 9.90 2.51
CA GLU A 186 18.41 8.88 1.57
C GLU A 186 16.88 8.71 1.63
N ALA A 187 16.30 8.65 2.83
CA ALA A 187 14.86 8.55 3.03
C ALA A 187 14.13 9.79 2.45
N GLN A 188 14.67 10.98 2.67
CA GLN A 188 14.16 12.22 2.11
C GLN A 188 14.17 12.20 0.58
N ARG A 189 15.30 11.79 -0.03
CA ARG A 189 15.41 11.73 -1.49
C ARG A 189 14.42 10.74 -2.10
N ARG A 190 14.23 9.58 -1.46
CA ARG A 190 13.22 8.59 -1.91
C ARG A 190 11.81 9.15 -1.83
N LEU A 191 11.48 9.90 -0.78
CA LEU A 191 10.18 10.55 -0.64
C LEU A 191 9.97 11.59 -1.76
N GLU A 192 10.96 12.42 -2.04
CA GLU A 192 10.89 13.43 -3.13
C GLU A 192 10.61 12.78 -4.49
N LEU A 193 11.38 11.76 -4.86
CA LEU A 193 11.20 11.02 -6.12
C LEU A 193 9.82 10.36 -6.19
N ASN A 194 9.32 9.84 -5.07
CA ASN A 194 7.97 9.30 -4.98
C ASN A 194 6.90 10.38 -5.15
N ASN A 195 7.07 11.56 -4.55
CA ASN A 195 6.11 12.66 -4.66
C ASN A 195 6.07 13.23 -6.09
N ILE A 196 7.22 13.38 -6.75
CA ILE A 196 7.31 13.78 -8.17
C ILE A 196 6.51 12.80 -9.03
N TRP A 197 6.71 11.49 -8.83
CA TRP A 197 5.98 10.45 -9.54
C TRP A 197 4.46 10.50 -9.28
N LYS A 198 4.05 10.62 -8.02
CA LYS A 198 2.63 10.72 -7.64
C LYS A 198 1.97 11.96 -8.24
N ASN A 199 2.65 13.11 -8.22
CA ASN A 199 2.14 14.34 -8.82
C ASN A 199 1.93 14.19 -10.33
N ARG A 200 2.85 13.53 -11.04
CA ARG A 200 2.67 13.22 -12.47
C ARG A 200 1.44 12.33 -12.69
N CYS A 201 1.26 11.31 -11.87
CA CYS A 201 0.10 10.42 -11.94
C CYS A 201 -1.22 11.16 -11.69
N ILE A 202 -1.27 12.03 -10.68
CA ILE A 202 -2.47 12.83 -10.37
C ILE A 202 -2.80 13.75 -11.53
N LYS A 203 -1.80 14.41 -12.12
CA LYS A 203 -2.02 15.28 -13.27
C LYS A 203 -2.57 14.47 -14.46
N TYR A 204 -2.01 13.29 -14.74
CA TYR A 204 -2.54 12.38 -15.75
C TYR A 204 -4.00 11.99 -15.45
N TRP A 205 -4.28 11.58 -14.21
CA TRP A 205 -5.59 11.08 -13.81
C TRP A 205 -6.69 12.14 -13.83
N THR A 206 -6.33 13.39 -13.55
CA THR A 206 -7.25 14.52 -13.56
C THR A 206 -7.48 15.12 -14.94
N THR A 207 -6.57 14.89 -15.91
CA THR A 207 -6.63 15.53 -17.24
C THR A 207 -6.88 14.56 -18.39
N VAL A 208 -6.47 13.29 -18.26
CA VAL A 208 -6.55 12.29 -19.33
C VAL A 208 -7.53 11.20 -18.98
N LYS A 209 -7.24 10.43 -17.94
CA LYS A 209 -8.02 9.24 -17.58
C LYS A 209 -7.77 8.87 -16.12
N PRO A 210 -8.81 8.70 -15.30
CA PRO A 210 -8.71 8.35 -13.88
C PRO A 210 -8.11 6.95 -13.65
N PRO A 211 -7.82 6.60 -12.39
CA PRO A 211 -7.71 5.21 -12.00
C PRO A 211 -9.01 4.45 -12.30
N ARG A 212 -8.91 3.18 -12.68
CA ARG A 212 -10.06 2.30 -12.89
C ARG A 212 -10.60 1.81 -11.56
N THR A 213 -11.93 1.83 -11.42
CA THR A 213 -12.61 1.05 -10.37
C THR A 213 -12.72 -0.40 -10.81
N ILE A 214 -12.21 -1.33 -10.00
CA ILE A 214 -12.19 -2.77 -10.27
C ILE A 214 -13.33 -3.52 -9.58
N GLY A 215 -14.07 -2.84 -8.71
CA GLY A 215 -15.23 -3.41 -8.02
C GLY A 215 -15.84 -2.42 -7.04
N TRP A 216 -16.80 -2.91 -6.27
CA TRP A 216 -17.56 -2.11 -5.32
C TRP A 216 -17.68 -2.86 -4.00
N ALA A 217 -17.43 -2.16 -2.89
CA ALA A 217 -17.65 -2.71 -1.56
C ALA A 217 -18.96 -2.13 -0.99
N PRO A 218 -19.90 -2.97 -0.54
CA PRO A 218 -21.11 -2.49 0.13
C PRO A 218 -20.77 -1.93 1.51
N LEU A 219 -21.40 -0.80 1.88
CA LEU A 219 -21.29 -0.21 3.21
C LEU A 219 -22.16 -0.92 4.26
N SER A 220 -23.17 -1.66 3.82
CA SER A 220 -24.08 -2.44 4.67
C SER A 220 -24.53 -3.72 3.98
N GLY A 221 -24.92 -4.74 4.75
CA GLY A 221 -25.38 -6.02 4.20
C GLY A 221 -26.64 -5.93 3.34
N ASP A 222 -27.42 -4.84 3.48
CA ASP A 222 -28.62 -4.58 2.69
C ASP A 222 -28.41 -3.59 1.52
N ALA A 223 -27.16 -3.14 1.27
CA ALA A 223 -26.83 -2.15 0.24
C ALA A 223 -27.32 -2.57 -1.16
N TRP A 224 -27.19 -3.85 -1.50
CA TRP A 224 -27.62 -4.43 -2.78
C TRP A 224 -29.13 -4.28 -3.05
N LYS A 225 -29.95 -4.18 -2.00
CA LYS A 225 -31.42 -4.02 -2.13
C LYS A 225 -31.86 -2.56 -2.32
N LYS A 226 -30.96 -1.61 -2.06
CA LYS A 226 -31.25 -0.16 -2.05
C LYS A 226 -30.89 0.53 -3.37
N VAL A 227 -30.20 -0.17 -4.26
CA VAL A 227 -29.75 0.37 -5.56
C VAL A 227 -30.64 -0.19 -6.66
N PRO A 228 -31.02 0.63 -7.66
CA PRO A 228 -31.77 0.15 -8.80
C PRO A 228 -31.09 -1.01 -9.54
N ARG A 229 -31.88 -1.98 -10.02
CA ARG A 229 -31.38 -3.15 -10.75
C ARG A 229 -30.51 -2.74 -11.95
N ALA A 230 -30.94 -1.72 -12.69
CA ALA A 230 -30.23 -1.20 -13.85
C ALA A 230 -28.79 -0.71 -13.53
N ASP A 231 -28.60 -0.03 -12.39
CA ASP A 231 -27.28 0.49 -11.99
C ASP A 231 -26.35 -0.65 -11.57
N LEU A 232 -26.90 -1.65 -10.88
CA LEU A 232 -26.20 -2.88 -10.51
C LEU A 232 -25.77 -3.69 -11.75
N GLU A 233 -26.64 -3.81 -12.76
CA GLU A 233 -26.33 -4.54 -14.01
C GLU A 233 -25.29 -3.80 -14.88
N ASN A 234 -25.31 -2.47 -14.87
CA ASN A 234 -24.33 -1.65 -15.60
C ASN A 234 -22.98 -1.53 -14.86
N GLY A 235 -22.92 -1.93 -13.59
CA GLY A 235 -21.70 -1.86 -12.77
C GLY A 235 -21.26 -0.44 -12.40
N ASP A 236 -22.11 0.57 -12.62
CA ASP A 236 -21.84 1.98 -12.33
C ASP A 236 -22.54 2.37 -11.01
N LEU A 237 -21.82 2.19 -9.89
CA LEU A 237 -22.34 2.49 -8.55
C LEU A 237 -21.76 3.78 -7.96
N PHE A 238 -21.07 4.60 -8.76
CA PHE A 238 -20.35 5.80 -8.31
C PHE A 238 -21.22 6.77 -7.52
N PHE A 239 -22.47 6.90 -7.93
CA PHE A 239 -23.37 7.87 -7.32
C PHE A 239 -24.17 7.29 -6.17
N THR A 240 -24.02 6.00 -5.85
CA THR A 240 -24.82 5.35 -4.80
C THR A 240 -24.17 5.58 -3.43
N PRO A 241 -24.91 6.09 -2.43
CA PRO A 241 -24.34 6.31 -1.09
C PRO A 241 -24.12 5.01 -0.30
N TYR A 242 -24.40 3.85 -0.90
CA TYR A 242 -24.38 2.54 -0.25
C TYR A 242 -23.16 1.71 -0.62
N PHE A 243 -22.39 2.15 -1.62
CA PHE A 243 -21.20 1.47 -2.10
C PHE A 243 -20.02 2.43 -2.11
N ILE A 244 -18.84 1.85 -1.96
CA ILE A 244 -17.58 2.56 -2.16
C ILE A 244 -16.79 1.88 -3.27
N PRO A 245 -16.10 2.65 -4.13
CA PRO A 245 -15.30 2.08 -5.19
C PRO A 245 -14.11 1.32 -4.60
N ILE A 246 -13.84 0.15 -5.17
CA ILE A 246 -12.58 -0.56 -5.01
C ILE A 246 -11.73 -0.17 -6.22
N TRP A 247 -10.70 0.62 -5.98
CA TRP A 247 -9.79 1.08 -7.00
C TRP A 247 -8.77 0.01 -7.39
N GLU A 248 -8.36 -0.02 -8.66
CA GLU A 248 -7.15 -0.74 -9.03
C GLU A 248 -5.97 -0.17 -8.26
N SER A 249 -5.00 -1.01 -7.87
CA SER A 249 -3.82 -0.57 -7.11
C SER A 249 -3.07 0.59 -7.79
N PHE A 250 -2.43 1.45 -6.99
CA PHE A 250 -1.59 2.55 -7.50
C PHE A 250 -0.64 2.11 -8.62
N GLY A 251 0.08 0.99 -8.43
CA GLY A 251 1.01 0.46 -9.43
C GLY A 251 0.35 0.26 -10.80
N LEU A 252 -0.80 -0.40 -10.85
CA LEU A 252 -1.57 -0.60 -12.09
C LEU A 252 -2.13 0.72 -12.64
N ALA A 253 -2.74 1.56 -11.79
CA ALA A 253 -3.28 2.85 -12.20
C ALA A 253 -2.22 3.79 -12.79
N SER A 254 -0.98 3.66 -12.33
CA SER A 254 0.16 4.51 -12.70
C SER A 254 0.87 4.03 -13.97
N MET A 255 0.54 2.85 -14.52
CA MET A 255 1.19 2.33 -15.71
C MET A 255 1.03 3.27 -16.90
N ASP A 256 -0.19 3.72 -17.19
CA ASP A 256 -0.46 4.64 -18.31
C ASP A 256 0.24 6.00 -18.10
N ALA A 257 0.28 6.49 -16.85
CA ALA A 257 0.96 7.72 -16.49
C ALA A 257 2.49 7.65 -16.66
N SER A 258 3.08 6.45 -16.61
CA SER A 258 4.53 6.25 -16.76
C SER A 258 5.03 6.61 -18.15
N PHE A 259 4.17 6.39 -19.15
CA PHE A 259 4.47 6.61 -20.57
C PHE A 259 3.85 7.90 -21.09
N TRP A 260 3.11 8.62 -20.25
CA TRP A 260 2.47 9.86 -20.63
C TRP A 260 3.46 11.02 -20.59
N THR A 261 3.56 11.74 -21.69
CA THR A 261 4.22 13.05 -21.77
C THR A 261 3.18 14.14 -21.53
N ASP A 262 3.46 15.01 -20.56
CA ASP A 262 2.57 16.11 -20.22
C ASP A 262 2.63 17.20 -21.29
N PRO A 263 1.52 17.48 -21.99
CA PRO A 263 1.51 18.46 -23.08
C PRO A 263 1.70 19.90 -22.58
N SER A 264 1.59 20.14 -21.28
CA SER A 264 1.82 21.46 -20.67
C SER A 264 3.25 21.67 -20.16
N ASN A 265 4.08 20.63 -20.12
CA ASN A 265 5.47 20.74 -19.70
C ASN A 265 6.35 21.26 -20.84
N THR A 266 7.37 22.04 -20.51
CA THR A 266 8.46 22.35 -21.44
C THR A 266 9.35 21.12 -21.66
N PRO A 267 10.16 21.08 -22.75
CA PRO A 267 11.14 20.02 -22.94
C PRO A 267 12.09 19.84 -21.75
N GLU A 268 12.50 20.94 -21.11
CA GLU A 268 13.41 20.93 -19.96
C GLU A 268 12.74 20.30 -18.72
N GLU A 269 11.48 20.64 -18.45
CA GLU A 269 10.71 20.05 -17.35
C GLU A 269 10.48 18.54 -17.55
N GLU A 270 10.29 18.12 -18.80
CA GLU A 270 10.16 16.70 -19.15
C GLU A 270 11.49 15.96 -19.04
N ASP A 271 12.61 16.59 -19.41
CA ASP A 271 13.97 16.06 -19.22
C ASP A 271 14.30 15.88 -17.74
N GLU A 272 13.97 16.86 -16.91
CA GLU A 272 14.16 16.79 -15.45
C GLU A 272 13.32 15.65 -14.86
N TYR A 273 12.06 15.53 -15.27
CA TYR A 273 11.21 14.42 -14.85
C TYR A 273 11.79 13.07 -15.26
N ARG A 274 12.26 12.90 -16.50
CA ARG A 274 12.91 11.67 -16.96
C ARG A 274 14.16 11.34 -16.16
N LYS A 275 14.96 12.35 -15.79
CA LYS A 275 16.12 12.18 -14.91
C LYS A 275 15.72 11.65 -13.54
N HIS A 276 14.66 12.20 -12.94
CA HIS A 276 14.13 11.71 -11.66
C HIS A 276 13.63 10.26 -11.75
N MET A 277 12.96 9.89 -12.85
CA MET A 277 12.52 8.52 -13.06
C MET A 277 13.69 7.55 -13.27
N SER A 278 14.77 7.98 -13.95
CA SER A 278 16.02 7.22 -14.03
C SER A 278 16.61 6.99 -12.66
N GLU A 279 16.75 8.04 -11.85
CA GLU A 279 17.30 7.95 -10.49
C GLU A 279 16.48 7.01 -9.59
N ARG A 280 15.15 7.11 -9.66
CA ARG A 280 14.25 6.19 -8.95
C ARG A 280 14.45 4.73 -9.38
N SER A 281 14.60 4.51 -10.69
CA SER A 281 14.89 3.18 -11.24
C SER A 281 16.26 2.67 -10.78
N GLU A 282 17.27 3.53 -10.76
CA GLU A 282 18.62 3.21 -10.29
C GLU A 282 18.63 2.81 -8.82
N LEU A 283 17.89 3.51 -7.94
CA LEU A 283 17.74 3.10 -6.54
C LEU A 283 17.14 1.69 -6.41
N THR A 284 16.17 1.36 -7.26
CA THR A 284 15.55 0.03 -7.29
C THR A 284 16.54 -1.02 -7.81
N THR A 285 17.27 -0.73 -8.88
CA THR A 285 18.29 -1.63 -9.46
C THR A 285 19.45 -1.86 -8.49
N LEU A 286 19.92 -0.80 -7.82
CA LEU A 286 20.95 -0.87 -6.80
C LEU A 286 20.48 -1.73 -5.61
N SER A 287 19.18 -1.73 -5.32
CA SER A 287 18.57 -2.64 -4.35
C SER A 287 18.74 -4.11 -4.74
N LEU A 288 18.44 -4.46 -6.00
CA LEU A 288 18.61 -5.81 -6.54
C LEU A 288 20.08 -6.21 -6.61
N ALA A 289 20.96 -5.33 -7.11
CA ALA A 289 22.40 -5.58 -7.20
C ALA A 289 23.03 -5.84 -5.84
N MET A 290 22.59 -5.14 -4.77
CA MET A 290 23.05 -5.44 -3.42
C MET A 290 22.60 -6.81 -2.92
N ARG A 291 21.40 -7.29 -3.30
CA ARG A 291 20.99 -8.67 -2.98
C ARG A 291 21.86 -9.68 -3.70
N ASP A 292 22.18 -9.45 -4.97
CA ASP A 292 23.05 -10.34 -5.74
C ASP A 292 24.48 -10.36 -5.17
N ALA A 293 25.06 -9.20 -4.87
CA ALA A 293 26.37 -9.10 -4.25
C ALA A 293 26.41 -9.80 -2.87
N ARG A 294 25.35 -9.67 -2.07
CA ARG A 294 25.21 -10.39 -0.80
C ARG A 294 25.08 -11.90 -1.01
N LYS A 295 24.38 -12.33 -2.06
CA LYS A 295 24.28 -13.74 -2.45
C LYS A 295 25.61 -14.32 -2.89
N GLU A 296 26.43 -13.57 -3.62
CA GLU A 296 27.77 -13.95 -4.01
C GLU A 296 28.72 -14.00 -2.80
N HIS A 297 28.66 -13.00 -1.92
CA HIS A 297 29.43 -12.99 -0.68
C HIS A 297 29.06 -14.15 0.25
N ALA A 298 27.76 -14.45 0.40
CA ALA A 298 27.32 -15.61 1.17
C ALA A 298 27.88 -16.92 0.59
N LYS A 299 27.88 -17.06 -0.74
CA LYS A 299 28.47 -18.22 -1.42
C LYS A 299 29.98 -18.31 -1.22
N SER A 300 30.72 -17.19 -1.25
CA SER A 300 32.17 -17.18 -1.05
C SER A 300 32.55 -17.60 0.38
N LEU A 301 31.68 -17.34 1.35
CA LEU A 301 31.80 -17.82 2.73
C LEU A 301 31.34 -19.28 2.93
N GLY A 302 30.93 -19.97 1.86
CA GLY A 302 30.53 -21.38 1.91
C GLY A 302 29.08 -21.60 2.34
N PHE A 303 28.25 -20.55 2.45
CA PHE A 303 26.84 -20.72 2.73
C PHE A 303 26.05 -21.13 1.46
N HIS A 304 25.25 -22.18 1.55
CA HIS A 304 24.40 -22.67 0.46
C HIS A 304 22.91 -22.48 0.79
N GLY A 305 22.09 -22.09 -0.20
CA GLY A 305 20.63 -21.92 -0.02
C GLY A 305 20.20 -20.64 0.71
N VAL A 306 21.00 -19.58 0.65
CA VAL A 306 20.89 -18.38 1.51
C VAL A 306 19.85 -17.36 1.05
N PHE A 307 19.33 -17.47 -0.17
CA PHE A 307 18.40 -16.52 -0.79
C PHE A 307 17.33 -17.23 -1.59
#